data_AF-A0A818BGU1-F1
#
_entry.id   AF-A0A818BGU1-F1
#
_cell.length_a   1.000
_cell.length_b   1.000
_cell.length_c   1.000
_cell.angle_alpha   90.00
_cell.angle_beta   90.00
_cell.angle_gamma   90.00
#
_symmetry.space_group_name_H-M   'P 1'
#
loop_
_entity.id
_entity.type
_entity.pdbx_description
1 polymer ?
#
loop_
_entity_poly.entity_id
_entity_poly.type
_entity_poly.pdbx_seq_one_letter_code
_entity_poly.pdbx_strand_id
1 'polypeptide(L)'
;MLFGDVSHLYPTHDSPAQTAGLHDQLLYDVIHEVFLRHIQSLNFREHGTGHSLDSVMSDEGLNNKIGIDTKTGFVYGGNRWNFGTWMDKMGSSDKANNKGHPTTPRDGSVVKLVGLSRTVIACIIQMNQEAHYPYDSVETSTGIGGKMTLLFPEWLNQIDENFEKEFWIDETNSSEYVNRRQIYKDTIHSSLRWTDFQLRPNFIIAAVIVRKYGIKTLDSSDYNYVGGYVSNDDSYDYKRAHRFNYHNGPEWLWLTGYYIRAKLYWSKQQNDQNILKQTIKHCKKLLTQLMDLFYSNDWKGLPELTNADGNICPDSCTAQAWSAATLSEAFYDLYYLQI
;
A
#
# COMPACT_ATOMS: atom_id res chain seq x y z
N MET A 1 19.68 17.24 -6.41
CA MET A 1 18.50 17.37 -5.52
C MET A 1 18.72 16.67 -4.18
N LEU A 2 19.33 15.47 -4.14
CA LEU A 2 19.63 14.77 -2.87
C LEU A 2 20.64 15.46 -1.94
N PHE A 3 21.57 16.24 -2.50
CA PHE A 3 22.56 17.03 -1.76
C PHE A 3 22.03 18.41 -1.34
N GLY A 4 20.73 18.65 -1.47
CA GLY A 4 20.11 19.87 -0.99
C GLY A 4 19.74 19.75 0.48
N ASP A 5 19.82 20.87 1.21
CA ASP A 5 19.39 20.96 2.59
C ASP A 5 17.86 20.96 2.69
N VAL A 6 17.35 20.31 3.73
CA VAL A 6 15.95 20.39 4.16
C VAL A 6 15.90 20.72 5.66
N SER A 7 14.99 21.60 6.05
CA SER A 7 14.81 21.93 7.46
C SER A 7 14.02 20.83 8.18
N HIS A 8 14.66 20.21 9.16
CA HIS A 8 14.07 19.22 10.03
C HIS A 8 13.35 19.92 11.19
N LEU A 9 12.02 20.07 11.07
CA LEU A 9 11.21 20.77 12.09
C LEU A 9 11.06 19.97 13.39
N TYR A 10 11.35 18.66 13.35
CA TYR A 10 11.28 17.74 14.50
C TYR A 10 12.54 16.87 14.57
N PRO A 11 13.71 17.43 14.95
CA PRO A 11 15.00 16.73 14.85
C PRO A 11 15.11 15.41 15.60
N THR A 12 14.30 15.22 16.65
CA THR A 12 14.21 13.95 17.38
C THR A 12 12.75 13.60 17.68
N HIS A 13 12.50 12.34 18.03
CA HIS A 13 11.14 11.83 18.33
C HIS A 13 10.40 12.66 19.38
N ASP A 14 11.10 13.12 20.42
CA ASP A 14 10.52 13.89 21.53
C ASP A 14 10.77 15.41 21.42
N SER A 15 11.32 15.87 20.28
CA SER A 15 11.60 17.29 20.10
C SER A 15 10.31 18.10 19.85
N PRO A 16 10.18 19.30 20.44
CA PRO A 16 9.12 20.23 20.04
C PRO A 16 9.39 20.74 18.63
N ALA A 17 8.33 21.20 17.96
CA ALA A 17 8.44 21.82 16.65
C ALA A 17 9.41 23.01 16.67
N GLN A 18 10.38 22.99 15.76
CA GLN A 18 11.37 24.05 15.56
C GLN A 18 11.02 24.87 14.32
N THR A 19 11.53 26.11 14.25
CA THR A 19 11.40 26.93 13.04
C THR A 19 12.35 26.46 11.94
N ALA A 20 11.96 26.65 10.68
CA ALA A 20 12.81 26.34 9.54
C ALA A 20 14.18 27.04 9.64
N GLY A 21 15.24 26.34 9.23
CA GLY A 21 16.64 26.80 9.31
C GLY A 21 17.35 26.59 10.65
N LEU A 22 16.67 26.13 11.71
CA LEU A 22 17.33 25.83 12.99
C LEU A 22 18.07 24.49 13.00
N HIS A 23 17.55 23.51 12.27
CA HIS A 23 18.16 22.21 12.10
C HIS A 23 18.00 21.79 10.65
N ASP A 24 19.00 22.09 9.83
CA ASP A 24 19.03 21.68 8.44
C ASP A 24 19.84 20.39 8.31
N GLN A 25 19.39 19.52 7.43
CA GLN A 25 19.99 18.22 7.17
C GLN A 25 19.92 17.93 5.68
N LEU A 26 20.92 17.23 5.14
CA LEU A 26 20.92 16.86 3.73
C LEU A 26 19.78 15.86 3.46
N LEU A 27 19.10 16.02 2.33
CA LEU A 27 17.97 15.15 2.00
C LEU A 27 18.37 13.66 1.96
N TYR A 28 19.59 13.34 1.51
CA TYR A 28 20.06 11.96 1.55
C TYR A 28 20.24 11.40 2.96
N ASP A 29 20.57 12.23 3.96
CA ASP A 29 20.68 11.82 5.36
C ASP A 29 19.30 11.53 5.96
N VAL A 30 18.31 12.35 5.60
CA VAL A 30 16.90 12.12 5.99
C VAL A 30 16.38 10.81 5.39
N ILE A 31 16.70 10.53 4.12
CA ILE A 31 16.39 9.26 3.48
C ILE A 31 17.14 8.11 4.18
N HIS A 32 18.42 8.30 4.50
CA HIS A 32 19.23 7.30 5.18
C HIS A 32 18.67 6.93 6.56
N GLU A 33 18.18 7.92 7.30
CA GLU A 33 17.55 7.74 8.60
C GLU A 33 16.35 6.79 8.53
N VAL A 34 15.56 6.81 7.46
CA VAL A 34 14.43 5.87 7.29
C VAL A 34 14.91 4.43 7.39
N PHE A 35 15.99 4.06 6.71
CA PHE A 35 16.53 2.69 6.77
C PHE A 35 17.08 2.36 8.16
N LEU A 36 17.82 3.29 8.76
CA LEU A 36 18.38 3.15 10.10
C LEU A 36 17.29 2.86 11.13
N ARG A 37 16.21 3.64 11.12
CA ARG A 37 15.09 3.49 12.04
C ARG A 37 14.37 2.16 11.86
N HIS A 38 14.17 1.69 10.63
CA HIS A 38 13.55 0.38 10.38
C HIS A 38 14.43 -0.78 10.85
N ILE A 39 15.74 -0.70 10.65
CA ILE A 39 16.69 -1.71 11.15
C ILE A 39 16.75 -1.75 12.68
N GLN A 40 16.62 -0.60 13.33
CA GLN A 40 16.57 -0.48 14.78
C GLN A 40 15.29 -1.05 15.41
N SER A 41 14.31 -1.41 14.59
CA SER A 41 12.96 -1.80 15.00
C SER A 41 12.31 -0.74 15.90
N LEU A 42 11.60 0.18 15.27
CA LEU A 42 10.77 1.16 15.95
C LEU A 42 9.74 0.48 16.84
N ASN A 43 9.67 0.92 18.09
CA ASN A 43 8.63 0.57 19.04
C ASN A 43 8.22 1.84 19.77
N PHE A 44 7.05 2.37 19.42
CA PHE A 44 6.58 3.66 19.94
C PHE A 44 5.07 3.63 20.17
N ARG A 45 4.63 4.57 20.98
CA ARG A 45 3.21 4.89 21.14
C ARG A 45 2.96 6.26 20.51
N GLU A 46 1.89 6.40 19.74
CA GLU A 46 1.58 7.67 19.04
C GLU A 46 1.60 8.87 19.99
N HIS A 47 2.19 9.99 19.59
CA HIS A 47 2.35 11.14 20.49
C HIS A 47 1.00 11.86 20.72
N GLY A 48 0.78 12.35 21.95
CA GLY A 48 -0.42 13.12 22.31
C GLY A 48 -1.67 12.28 22.62
N THR A 49 -1.52 10.97 22.88
CA THR A 49 -2.63 10.01 23.03
C THR A 49 -3.79 10.46 23.92
N GLY A 50 -5.02 10.25 23.44
CA GLY A 50 -6.29 10.46 24.14
C GLY A 50 -7.44 10.58 23.14
N HIS A 51 -8.69 10.55 23.63
CA HIS A 51 -9.91 10.70 22.79
C HIS A 51 -9.94 12.00 21.95
N SER A 52 -9.09 12.97 22.26
CA SER A 52 -8.95 14.22 21.52
C SER A 52 -8.22 14.09 20.18
N LEU A 53 -7.36 13.07 20.01
CA LEU A 53 -6.68 12.78 18.73
C LEU A 53 -7.49 11.80 17.89
N ASP A 54 -7.90 10.68 18.49
CA ASP A 54 -8.74 9.68 17.85
C ASP A 54 -9.82 9.23 18.83
N SER A 55 -11.08 9.52 18.49
CA SER A 55 -12.23 9.20 19.35
C SER A 55 -12.65 7.73 19.30
N VAL A 56 -12.12 6.95 18.35
CA VAL A 56 -12.57 5.59 18.04
C VAL A 56 -11.49 4.52 18.13
N MET A 57 -10.21 4.86 17.97
CA MET A 57 -9.10 3.90 18.10
C MET A 57 -9.02 3.33 19.52
N SER A 58 -8.71 2.03 19.63
CA SER A 58 -8.45 1.39 20.92
C SER A 58 -7.08 1.79 21.50
N ASP A 59 -6.88 1.58 22.79
CA ASP A 59 -5.59 1.87 23.45
C ASP A 59 -4.43 1.09 22.82
N GLU A 60 -4.69 -0.16 22.43
CA GLU A 60 -3.73 -1.04 21.79
C GLU A 60 -3.35 -0.59 20.38
N GLY A 61 -4.27 0.06 19.66
CA GLY A 61 -4.04 0.59 18.31
C GLY A 61 -2.96 1.67 18.26
N LEU A 62 -2.73 2.36 19.37
CA LEU A 62 -1.74 3.43 19.53
C LEU A 62 -0.31 2.91 19.64
N ASN A 63 -0.13 1.62 19.96
CA ASN A 63 1.19 1.01 20.16
C ASN A 63 1.67 0.38 18.86
N ASN A 64 2.71 0.95 18.26
CA ASN A 64 3.21 0.54 16.97
C ASN A 64 4.59 -0.10 17.09
N LYS A 65 4.75 -1.27 16.47
CA LYS A 65 6.04 -1.90 16.23
C LYS A 65 6.26 -1.97 14.73
N ILE A 66 7.41 -1.50 14.26
CA ILE A 66 7.80 -1.48 12.85
C ILE A 66 9.26 -1.91 12.77
N GLY A 67 9.62 -2.69 11.76
CA GLY A 67 11.03 -3.04 11.56
C GLY A 67 11.28 -3.89 10.33
N ILE A 68 12.48 -4.45 10.25
CA ILE A 68 12.88 -5.40 9.21
C ILE A 68 12.99 -6.80 9.81
N ASP A 69 12.38 -7.78 9.17
CA ASP A 69 12.66 -9.18 9.45
C ASP A 69 14.00 -9.53 8.80
N THR A 70 15.04 -9.73 9.62
CA THR A 70 16.41 -9.99 9.16
C THR A 70 16.57 -11.35 8.45
N LYS A 71 15.57 -12.24 8.49
CA LYS A 71 15.60 -13.50 7.76
C LYS A 71 15.12 -13.33 6.31
N THR A 72 14.05 -12.56 6.13
CA THR A 72 13.40 -12.37 4.83
C THR A 72 13.77 -11.06 4.15
N GLY A 73 14.31 -10.09 4.89
CA GLY A 73 14.51 -8.71 4.44
C GLY A 73 13.21 -7.90 4.39
N PHE A 74 12.07 -8.45 4.80
CA PHE A 74 10.79 -7.76 4.67
C PHE A 74 10.60 -6.69 5.73
N VAL A 75 10.09 -5.53 5.30
CA VAL A 75 9.48 -4.55 6.22
C VAL A 75 8.22 -5.16 6.83
N TYR A 76 8.08 -5.04 8.14
CA TYR A 76 6.87 -5.42 8.87
C TYR A 76 6.44 -4.27 9.78
N GLY A 77 5.15 -4.24 10.12
CA GLY A 77 4.73 -3.35 11.20
C GLY A 77 3.27 -3.44 11.58
N GLY A 78 2.86 -2.56 12.49
CA GLY A 78 1.49 -2.43 12.96
C GLY A 78 1.07 -3.53 13.94
N ASN A 79 -0.23 -3.58 14.20
CA ASN A 79 -0.89 -4.61 15.01
C ASN A 79 -2.36 -4.73 14.57
N ARG A 80 -3.09 -5.72 15.11
CA ARG A 80 -4.49 -6.01 14.75
C ARG A 80 -5.50 -4.87 14.98
N TRP A 81 -5.13 -3.89 15.80
CA TRP A 81 -5.92 -2.73 16.21
C TRP A 81 -5.49 -1.45 15.49
N ASN A 82 -4.45 -1.55 14.66
CA ASN A 82 -3.90 -0.45 13.87
C ASN A 82 -4.35 -0.54 12.39
N PHE A 83 -4.22 0.58 11.68
CA PHE A 83 -4.67 0.75 10.30
C PHE A 83 -3.72 1.61 9.45
N GLY A 84 -2.40 1.48 9.66
CA GLY A 84 -1.35 2.28 9.01
C GLY A 84 -1.11 2.04 7.52
N THR A 85 -1.99 1.35 6.81
CA THR A 85 -1.93 1.24 5.33
C THR A 85 -3.07 2.05 4.72
N TRP A 86 -3.04 2.31 3.40
CA TRP A 86 -4.14 3.03 2.72
C TRP A 86 -5.53 2.41 2.89
N MET A 87 -5.61 1.12 3.27
CA MET A 87 -6.85 0.46 3.67
C MET A 87 -7.09 0.72 5.17
N ASP A 88 -7.38 1.97 5.51
CA ASP A 88 -7.24 2.60 6.83
C ASP A 88 -8.54 2.76 7.64
N LYS A 89 -9.60 2.03 7.31
CA LYS A 89 -10.90 2.27 7.95
C LYS A 89 -10.95 1.72 9.38
N MET A 90 -11.07 2.62 10.36
CA MET A 90 -11.45 2.30 11.74
C MET A 90 -12.97 2.27 11.91
N GLY A 91 -13.49 1.19 12.50
CA GLY A 91 -14.90 1.05 12.85
C GLY A 91 -15.31 2.03 13.95
N SER A 92 -16.58 2.46 13.91
CA SER A 92 -17.05 3.57 14.75
C SER A 92 -18.52 3.44 15.19
N SER A 93 -19.18 2.31 14.93
CA SER A 93 -20.55 2.05 15.35
C SER A 93 -20.56 1.25 16.64
N ASP A 94 -21.02 1.89 17.73
CA ASP A 94 -21.35 1.20 18.98
C ASP A 94 -22.52 0.21 18.76
N LYS A 95 -23.51 0.63 17.96
CA LYS A 95 -24.73 -0.13 17.66
C LYS A 95 -24.46 -1.44 16.94
N ALA A 96 -23.57 -1.44 15.95
CA ALA A 96 -23.15 -2.64 15.23
C ALA A 96 -21.98 -3.37 15.90
N ASN A 97 -21.52 -2.89 17.06
CA ASN A 97 -20.41 -3.45 17.82
C ASN A 97 -19.09 -3.52 17.03
N ASN A 98 -18.81 -2.54 16.17
CA ASN A 98 -17.59 -2.50 15.35
C ASN A 98 -16.62 -1.35 15.73
N LYS A 99 -16.98 -0.51 16.70
CA LYS A 99 -16.16 0.60 17.17
C LYS A 99 -14.81 0.12 17.73
N GLY A 100 -13.72 0.78 17.32
CA GLY A 100 -12.36 0.42 17.76
C GLY A 100 -11.78 -0.81 17.07
N HIS A 101 -12.52 -1.43 16.15
CA HIS A 101 -12.01 -2.51 15.31
C HIS A 101 -11.66 -1.95 13.92
N PRO A 102 -10.40 -2.04 13.48
CA PRO A 102 -10.07 -1.80 12.09
C PRO A 102 -10.80 -2.79 11.19
N THR A 103 -11.29 -2.32 10.05
CA THR A 103 -11.90 -3.17 9.03
C THR A 103 -10.88 -4.07 8.36
N THR A 104 -9.72 -3.49 8.07
CA THR A 104 -8.65 -4.10 7.28
C THR A 104 -7.31 -3.86 7.98
N PRO A 105 -7.11 -4.38 9.20
CA PRO A 105 -5.78 -4.35 9.80
C PRO A 105 -4.86 -5.15 8.90
N ARG A 106 -3.73 -4.55 8.54
CA ARG A 106 -2.72 -5.12 7.64
C ARG A 106 -1.38 -5.06 8.33
N ASP A 107 -1.32 -5.71 9.49
CA ASP A 107 -0.09 -5.86 10.25
C ASP A 107 0.76 -7.01 9.71
N GLY A 108 2.02 -7.06 10.14
CA GLY A 108 3.02 -7.95 9.57
C GLY A 108 3.64 -7.34 8.30
N SER A 109 4.09 -8.19 7.37
CA SER A 109 4.77 -7.75 6.15
C SER A 109 3.80 -7.56 5.01
N VAL A 110 3.49 -6.31 4.71
CA VAL A 110 2.51 -5.95 3.68
C VAL A 110 3.13 -5.99 2.29
N VAL A 111 2.48 -6.68 1.35
CA VAL A 111 3.04 -6.95 0.01
C VAL A 111 3.48 -5.68 -0.75
N LYS A 112 2.69 -4.61 -0.67
CA LYS A 112 3.00 -3.31 -1.28
C LYS A 112 4.25 -2.68 -0.65
N LEU A 113 4.38 -2.72 0.67
CA LEU A 113 5.50 -2.10 1.38
C LEU A 113 6.79 -2.88 1.17
N VAL A 114 6.73 -4.21 1.10
CA VAL A 114 7.87 -5.05 0.73
C VAL A 114 8.34 -4.75 -0.70
N GLY A 115 7.42 -4.66 -1.68
CA GLY A 115 7.75 -4.30 -3.06
C GLY A 115 8.33 -2.88 -3.20
N LEU A 116 7.79 -1.91 -2.45
CA LEU A 116 8.33 -0.55 -2.40
C LEU A 116 9.73 -0.54 -1.76
N SER A 117 9.93 -1.23 -0.64
CA SER A 117 11.24 -1.37 0.01
C SER A 117 12.28 -1.92 -0.96
N ARG A 118 11.97 -3.03 -1.64
CA ARG A 118 12.81 -3.62 -2.69
C ARG A 118 13.20 -2.59 -3.76
N THR A 119 12.22 -1.86 -4.27
CA THR A 119 12.43 -0.88 -5.35
C THR A 119 13.30 0.29 -4.91
N VAL A 120 13.06 0.81 -3.70
CA VAL A 120 13.83 1.89 -3.10
C VAL A 120 15.27 1.43 -2.85
N ILE A 121 15.48 0.24 -2.28
CA ILE A 121 16.83 -0.30 -2.03
C ILE A 121 17.59 -0.49 -3.35
N ALA A 122 16.94 -1.05 -4.38
CA ALA A 122 17.56 -1.20 -5.70
C ALA A 122 17.96 0.17 -6.31
N CYS A 123 17.10 1.19 -6.17
CA CYS A 123 17.41 2.54 -6.61
C CYS A 123 18.59 3.13 -5.83
N ILE A 124 18.63 2.98 -4.52
CA ILE A 124 19.73 3.44 -3.67
C ILE A 124 21.07 2.78 -4.06
N ILE A 125 21.07 1.47 -4.34
CA ILE A 125 22.27 0.76 -4.82
C ILE A 125 22.76 1.37 -6.14
N GLN A 126 21.86 1.58 -7.10
CA GLN A 126 22.22 2.21 -8.38
C GLN A 126 22.76 3.63 -8.17
N MET A 127 22.10 4.45 -7.35
CA MET A 127 22.53 5.81 -7.06
C MET A 127 23.89 5.83 -6.35
N ASN A 128 24.18 4.86 -5.48
CA ASN A 128 25.49 4.74 -4.85
C ASN A 128 26.58 4.40 -5.88
N GLN A 129 26.33 3.47 -6.80
CA GLN A 129 27.24 3.13 -7.91
C GLN A 129 27.51 4.32 -8.84
N GLU A 130 26.51 5.19 -9.04
CA GLU A 130 26.61 6.42 -9.84
C GLU A 130 27.15 7.62 -9.02
N ALA A 131 27.58 7.42 -7.77
CA ALA A 131 28.07 8.45 -6.85
C ALA A 131 27.04 9.58 -6.55
N HIS A 132 25.75 9.27 -6.66
CA HIS A 132 24.62 10.14 -6.32
C HIS A 132 24.04 9.88 -4.91
N TYR A 133 24.52 8.85 -4.22
CA TYR A 133 24.15 8.55 -2.84
C TYR A 133 25.35 8.01 -2.05
N PRO A 134 25.69 8.56 -0.87
CA PRO A 134 26.98 8.29 -0.23
C PRO A 134 27.05 6.98 0.57
N TYR A 135 25.92 6.34 0.86
CA TYR A 135 25.86 5.14 1.69
C TYR A 135 25.64 3.86 0.87
N ASP A 136 26.40 2.81 1.20
CA ASP A 136 26.25 1.45 0.64
C ASP A 136 25.59 0.47 1.63
N SER A 137 25.39 0.91 2.87
CA SER A 137 25.00 0.09 4.00
C SER A 137 24.37 0.90 5.11
N VAL A 138 23.72 0.22 6.05
CA VAL A 138 23.13 0.80 7.26
C VAL A 138 23.81 0.18 8.47
N GLU A 139 24.33 1.01 9.37
CA GLU A 139 24.98 0.57 10.60
C GLU A 139 24.14 0.92 11.84
N THR A 140 23.92 -0.04 12.73
CA THR A 140 23.30 0.19 14.03
C THR A 140 24.04 -0.54 15.16
N SER A 141 23.94 -0.04 16.38
CA SER A 141 24.42 -0.76 17.57
C SER A 141 23.44 -1.87 17.95
N THR A 142 23.96 -3.03 18.37
CA THR A 142 23.19 -4.10 18.99
C THR A 142 23.14 -3.89 20.50
N GLY A 143 22.06 -4.32 21.15
CA GLY A 143 21.85 -4.13 22.61
C GLY A 143 22.91 -4.76 23.51
N ILE A 144 23.84 -5.56 22.96
CA ILE A 144 24.93 -6.24 23.68
C ILE A 144 26.29 -5.53 23.41
N GLY A 145 26.27 -4.31 22.85
CA GLY A 145 27.48 -3.54 22.56
C GLY A 145 28.21 -3.96 21.27
N GLY A 146 27.57 -4.76 20.42
CA GLY A 146 28.06 -5.06 19.07
C GLY A 146 27.59 -4.02 18.05
N LYS A 147 28.16 -4.06 16.85
CA LYS A 147 27.63 -3.35 15.68
C LYS A 147 26.99 -4.35 14.71
N MET A 148 25.86 -3.96 14.13
CA MET A 148 25.22 -4.64 13.02
C MET A 148 25.31 -3.73 11.81
N THR A 149 25.93 -4.23 10.74
CA THR A 149 25.97 -3.57 9.44
C THR A 149 25.17 -4.42 8.47
N LEU A 150 24.24 -3.82 7.74
CA LEU A 150 23.52 -4.47 6.65
C LEU A 150 23.82 -3.73 5.35
N LEU A 151 24.49 -4.40 4.41
CA LEU A 151 24.73 -3.82 3.09
C LEU A 151 23.42 -3.77 2.31
N PHE A 152 23.17 -2.69 1.55
CA PHE A 152 21.96 -2.61 0.71
C PHE A 152 21.84 -3.77 -0.30
N PRO A 153 22.92 -4.22 -0.98
CA PRO A 153 22.85 -5.39 -1.86
C PRO A 153 22.46 -6.69 -1.13
N GLU A 154 22.94 -6.89 0.10
CA GLU A 154 22.58 -8.06 0.91
C GLU A 154 21.11 -8.03 1.29
N TRP A 155 20.62 -6.87 1.72
CA TRP A 155 19.21 -6.67 2.03
C TRP A 155 18.31 -6.90 0.81
N LEU A 156 18.67 -6.34 -0.35
CA LEU A 156 17.94 -6.57 -1.60
C LEU A 156 17.89 -8.06 -1.94
N ASN A 157 19.02 -8.77 -1.82
CA ASN A 157 19.10 -10.20 -2.09
C ASN A 157 18.21 -11.02 -1.14
N GLN A 158 18.15 -10.67 0.15
CA GLN A 158 17.24 -11.31 1.09
C GLN A 158 15.78 -11.17 0.65
N ILE A 159 15.36 -9.97 0.22
CA ILE A 159 14.01 -9.76 -0.28
C ILE A 159 13.77 -10.61 -1.52
N ASP A 160 14.68 -10.58 -2.49
CA ASP A 160 14.54 -11.29 -3.77
C ASP A 160 14.46 -12.82 -3.59
N GLU A 161 15.26 -13.39 -2.70
CA GLU A 161 15.28 -14.82 -2.44
C GLU A 161 14.04 -15.34 -1.69
N ASN A 162 13.36 -14.48 -0.93
CA ASN A 162 12.25 -14.87 -0.06
C ASN A 162 10.88 -14.42 -0.56
N PHE A 163 10.80 -13.36 -1.39
CA PHE A 163 9.54 -12.75 -1.81
C PHE A 163 8.56 -13.78 -2.40
N GLU A 164 8.99 -14.51 -3.43
CA GLU A 164 8.13 -15.50 -4.09
C GLU A 164 7.75 -16.64 -3.14
N LYS A 165 8.72 -17.16 -2.38
CA LYS A 165 8.53 -18.29 -1.44
C LYS A 165 7.47 -17.99 -0.38
N GLU A 166 7.48 -16.76 0.14
CA GLU A 166 6.59 -16.35 1.22
C GLU A 166 5.23 -15.89 0.71
N PHE A 167 5.20 -15.06 -0.34
CA PHE A 167 3.95 -14.45 -0.83
C PHE A 167 3.16 -15.32 -1.82
N TRP A 168 3.78 -16.17 -2.62
CA TRP A 168 3.06 -16.96 -3.62
C TRP A 168 2.25 -18.09 -2.97
N ILE A 169 0.99 -18.22 -3.37
CA ILE A 169 0.12 -19.35 -3.02
C ILE A 169 0.06 -20.28 -4.23
N ASP A 170 0.83 -21.35 -4.22
CA ASP A 170 0.80 -22.36 -5.28
C ASP A 170 -0.47 -23.25 -5.25
N GLU A 171 -0.60 -24.12 -6.26
CA GLU A 171 -1.73 -25.05 -6.40
C GLU A 171 -1.80 -26.11 -5.29
N THR A 172 -0.68 -26.41 -4.65
CA THR A 172 -0.53 -27.45 -3.64
C THR A 172 -0.74 -26.96 -2.22
N ASN A 173 -0.82 -25.63 -2.02
CA ASN A 173 -0.95 -25.04 -0.70
C ASN A 173 -2.23 -25.55 -0.01
N SER A 174 -2.04 -26.20 1.15
CA SER A 174 -3.09 -26.89 1.91
C SER A 174 -3.54 -26.12 3.16
N SER A 175 -3.09 -24.88 3.34
CA SER A 175 -3.52 -24.06 4.48
C SER A 175 -5.04 -23.89 4.47
N GLU A 176 -5.66 -24.02 5.65
CA GLU A 176 -7.11 -23.83 5.86
C GLU A 176 -7.59 -22.41 5.51
N TYR A 177 -6.67 -21.44 5.44
CA TYR A 177 -6.98 -20.04 5.16
C TYR A 177 -7.03 -19.71 3.66
N VAL A 178 -6.66 -20.64 2.79
CA VAL A 178 -6.59 -20.42 1.33
C VAL A 178 -8.00 -20.34 0.73
N ASN A 179 -8.43 -19.15 0.33
CA ASN A 179 -9.63 -18.94 -0.49
C ASN A 179 -9.33 -19.18 -1.99
N ARG A 180 -8.21 -18.64 -2.48
CA ARG A 180 -7.74 -18.83 -3.87
C ARG A 180 -6.27 -19.22 -3.92
N ARG A 181 -5.94 -20.02 -4.92
CA ARG A 181 -4.57 -20.40 -5.28
C ARG A 181 -4.14 -19.67 -6.55
N GLN A 182 -2.85 -19.71 -6.84
CA GLN A 182 -2.20 -18.98 -7.94
C GLN A 182 -2.38 -17.47 -7.83
N ILE A 183 -2.26 -16.98 -6.59
CA ILE A 183 -2.29 -15.57 -6.25
C ILE A 183 -1.14 -15.30 -5.28
N TYR A 184 -0.84 -14.02 -5.09
CA TYR A 184 0.03 -13.59 -4.01
C TYR A 184 -0.80 -13.16 -2.80
N LYS A 185 -0.31 -13.51 -1.61
CA LYS A 185 -0.82 -13.05 -0.32
C LYS A 185 -0.83 -11.53 -0.23
N ASP A 186 -1.77 -10.98 0.54
CA ASP A 186 -1.82 -9.54 0.81
C ASP A 186 -0.79 -9.12 1.86
N THR A 187 -0.60 -9.99 2.86
CA THR A 187 0.30 -9.81 4.00
C THR A 187 0.99 -11.12 4.33
N ILE A 188 2.10 -11.06 5.07
CA ILE A 188 2.76 -12.20 5.71
C ILE A 188 2.78 -11.97 7.21
N HIS A 189 2.37 -13.00 7.95
CA HIS A 189 2.38 -13.01 9.40
C HIS A 189 1.47 -11.96 10.05
N SER A 190 0.38 -11.57 9.38
CA SER A 190 -0.70 -10.80 10.01
C SER A 190 -1.20 -11.51 11.26
N SER A 191 -1.48 -10.75 12.31
CA SER A 191 -2.13 -11.21 13.54
C SER A 191 -3.42 -12.01 13.27
N LEU A 192 -4.17 -11.63 12.23
CA LEU A 192 -5.34 -12.36 11.73
C LEU A 192 -4.92 -13.22 10.54
N ARG A 193 -4.48 -14.45 10.79
CA ARG A 193 -3.82 -15.31 9.79
C ARG A 193 -4.56 -15.46 8.45
N TRP A 194 -5.89 -15.44 8.44
CA TRP A 194 -6.66 -15.54 7.20
C TRP A 194 -6.55 -14.29 6.30
N THR A 195 -6.19 -13.12 6.84
CA THR A 195 -6.02 -11.90 6.03
C THR A 195 -4.83 -12.00 5.09
N ASP A 196 -3.80 -12.77 5.46
CA ASP A 196 -2.64 -13.05 4.60
C ASP A 196 -3.09 -13.60 3.24
N PHE A 197 -4.13 -14.44 3.22
CA PHE A 197 -4.55 -15.21 2.04
C PHE A 197 -5.64 -14.52 1.20
N GLN A 198 -5.98 -13.27 1.51
CA GLN A 198 -7.01 -12.55 0.76
C GLN A 198 -6.50 -12.06 -0.59
N LEU A 199 -7.25 -12.35 -1.66
CA LEU A 199 -7.01 -11.72 -2.95
C LEU A 199 -7.45 -10.25 -2.88
N ARG A 200 -6.45 -9.37 -2.82
CA ARG A 200 -6.60 -7.91 -2.80
C ARG A 200 -5.76 -7.26 -3.91
N PRO A 201 -6.08 -6.04 -4.31
CA PRO A 201 -5.33 -5.35 -5.37
C PRO A 201 -3.97 -4.79 -4.92
N ASN A 202 -3.49 -5.09 -3.71
CA ASN A 202 -2.26 -4.50 -3.18
C ASN A 202 -0.98 -5.12 -3.74
N PHE A 203 -0.99 -6.44 -4.02
CA PHE A 203 0.06 -7.08 -4.81
C PHE A 203 0.03 -6.56 -6.27
N ILE A 204 -1.11 -5.99 -6.65
CA ILE A 204 -1.56 -5.92 -8.03
C ILE A 204 -1.79 -4.49 -8.49
N ILE A 205 -0.67 -4.01 -8.93
CA ILE A 205 -0.56 -3.29 -10.18
C ILE A 205 -0.80 -4.26 -11.39
N ALA A 206 -0.92 -5.61 -11.29
CA ALA A 206 -1.02 -6.53 -12.46
C ALA A 206 -2.17 -7.59 -12.62
N ALA A 207 -2.68 -8.26 -11.57
CA ALA A 207 -3.47 -9.52 -11.67
C ALA A 207 -4.97 -9.52 -11.21
N VAL A 208 -5.60 -8.37 -10.95
CA VAL A 208 -6.97 -8.22 -10.47
C VAL A 208 -7.74 -7.59 -11.60
N ILE A 209 -8.94 -8.09 -11.85
CA ILE A 209 -9.77 -7.66 -12.97
C ILE A 209 -10.39 -6.30 -12.63
N VAL A 210 -10.01 -5.26 -13.38
CA VAL A 210 -10.79 -4.01 -13.47
C VAL A 210 -12.18 -4.37 -13.97
N ARG A 211 -13.22 -3.92 -13.27
CA ARG A 211 -14.61 -4.20 -13.66
C ARG A 211 -15.06 -3.22 -14.71
N LYS A 212 -15.42 -2.00 -14.27
CA LYS A 212 -15.87 -0.93 -15.17
C LYS A 212 -14.95 0.28 -15.10
N TYR A 213 -14.73 0.80 -13.89
CA TYR A 213 -13.90 1.99 -13.68
C TYR A 213 -12.79 1.75 -12.65
N GLY A 214 -13.13 1.08 -11.54
CA GLY A 214 -12.20 0.77 -10.46
C GLY A 214 -11.89 -0.71 -10.29
N ILE A 215 -11.09 -0.99 -9.27
CA ILE A 215 -10.72 -2.34 -8.86
C ILE A 215 -11.30 -2.64 -7.48
N LYS A 216 -11.98 -3.79 -7.35
CA LYS A 216 -12.52 -4.26 -6.07
C LYS A 216 -11.41 -4.39 -5.04
N THR A 217 -11.61 -3.79 -3.87
CA THR A 217 -10.65 -3.83 -2.77
C THR A 217 -10.52 -5.19 -2.09
N LEU A 218 -11.49 -6.07 -2.30
CA LEU A 218 -11.50 -7.45 -1.85
C LEU A 218 -12.20 -8.33 -2.90
N ASP A 219 -11.73 -9.56 -3.07
CA ASP A 219 -12.37 -10.55 -3.93
C ASP A 219 -13.83 -10.83 -3.53
N SER A 220 -14.71 -10.89 -4.52
CA SER A 220 -16.16 -11.03 -4.30
C SER A 220 -16.60 -12.41 -3.80
N SER A 221 -15.74 -13.42 -3.84
CA SER A 221 -16.03 -14.71 -3.19
C SER A 221 -15.61 -14.76 -1.72
N ASP A 222 -14.92 -13.73 -1.22
CA ASP A 222 -14.56 -13.63 0.19
C ASP A 222 -15.79 -13.33 1.06
N TYR A 223 -15.90 -13.99 2.21
CA TYR A 223 -17.00 -13.79 3.16
C TYR A 223 -17.16 -12.33 3.59
N ASN A 224 -16.06 -11.56 3.64
CA ASN A 224 -16.07 -10.16 4.08
C ASN A 224 -16.37 -9.16 2.97
N TYR A 225 -16.61 -9.60 1.73
CA TYR A 225 -16.92 -8.72 0.62
C TYR A 225 -18.29 -8.02 0.77
N VAL A 226 -18.27 -6.69 0.74
CA VAL A 226 -19.45 -5.81 0.74
C VAL A 226 -19.19 -4.63 -0.20
N GLY A 227 -19.57 -4.76 -1.48
CA GLY A 227 -19.26 -3.76 -2.52
C GLY A 227 -20.14 -2.50 -2.55
N GLY A 228 -21.20 -2.41 -1.74
CA GLY A 228 -22.08 -1.23 -1.68
C GLY A 228 -21.74 -0.35 -0.49
N TYR A 229 -21.01 0.73 -0.72
CA TYR A 229 -20.67 1.74 0.28
C TYR A 229 -21.81 2.76 0.43
N VAL A 230 -22.25 2.93 1.68
CA VAL A 230 -23.27 3.91 2.08
C VAL A 230 -22.78 4.58 3.35
N SER A 231 -22.58 5.89 3.30
CA SER A 231 -21.83 6.56 4.35
C SER A 231 -22.59 6.80 5.65
N ASN A 232 -23.92 6.81 5.58
CA ASN A 232 -24.84 7.03 6.70
C ASN A 232 -25.57 5.76 7.14
N ASP A 233 -24.99 4.58 6.88
CA ASP A 233 -25.54 3.31 7.35
C ASP A 233 -25.36 3.20 8.88
N ASP A 234 -26.44 3.42 9.64
CA ASP A 234 -26.53 3.17 11.09
C ASP A 234 -27.32 1.87 11.37
N SER A 235 -27.12 0.82 10.59
CA SER A 235 -27.73 -0.49 10.85
C SER A 235 -27.00 -1.25 11.97
N TYR A 236 -27.49 -2.44 12.30
CA TYR A 236 -26.80 -3.40 13.16
C TYR A 236 -25.81 -4.30 12.39
N ASP A 237 -25.62 -4.07 11.08
CA ASP A 237 -24.70 -4.87 10.27
C ASP A 237 -23.25 -4.45 10.55
N TYR A 238 -22.53 -5.32 11.27
CA TYR A 238 -21.11 -5.14 11.60
C TYR A 238 -20.25 -4.75 10.39
N LYS A 239 -20.52 -5.33 9.21
CA LYS A 239 -19.69 -5.16 8.02
C LYS A 239 -20.00 -3.87 7.25
N ARG A 240 -21.10 -3.18 7.56
CA ARG A 240 -21.55 -1.97 6.84
C ARG A 240 -21.58 -0.72 7.70
N ALA A 241 -22.07 -0.86 8.93
CA ALA A 241 -22.42 0.27 9.77
C ALA A 241 -21.24 1.23 9.94
N HIS A 242 -21.52 2.52 9.76
CA HIS A 242 -20.56 3.61 9.82
C HIS A 242 -19.36 3.39 8.88
N ARG A 243 -19.65 3.05 7.62
CA ARG A 243 -18.66 2.98 6.53
C ARG A 243 -17.68 1.84 6.68
N PHE A 244 -18.01 0.80 7.46
CA PHE A 244 -17.05 -0.27 7.76
C PHE A 244 -16.56 -0.98 6.49
N ASN A 245 -17.35 -1.05 5.42
CA ASN A 245 -16.93 -1.72 4.18
C ASN A 245 -16.02 -0.89 3.24
N TYR A 246 -15.51 0.27 3.65
CA TYR A 246 -14.78 1.22 2.78
C TYR A 246 -13.67 0.56 1.91
N HIS A 247 -12.97 -0.42 2.49
CA HIS A 247 -11.88 -1.17 1.85
C HIS A 247 -12.15 -2.68 1.72
N ASN A 248 -13.42 -3.10 1.77
CA ASN A 248 -13.84 -4.51 1.71
C ASN A 248 -14.83 -4.78 0.57
N GLY A 249 -14.61 -4.19 -0.60
CA GLY A 249 -15.44 -4.43 -1.77
C GLY A 249 -15.58 -3.26 -2.73
N PRO A 250 -15.70 -2.00 -2.26
CA PRO A 250 -15.78 -0.87 -3.17
C PRO A 250 -14.62 -0.83 -4.15
N GLU A 251 -14.88 -0.25 -5.31
CA GLU A 251 -13.99 -0.27 -6.47
C GLU A 251 -13.20 1.03 -6.55
N TRP A 252 -11.89 0.98 -6.30
CA TRP A 252 -11.05 2.18 -6.23
C TRP A 252 -10.39 2.47 -7.56
N LEU A 253 -10.43 3.74 -7.99
CA LEU A 253 -10.04 4.12 -9.36
C LEU A 253 -8.53 4.30 -9.53
N TRP A 254 -7.82 4.79 -8.50
CA TRP A 254 -6.35 4.97 -8.59
C TRP A 254 -5.62 3.65 -8.87
N LEU A 255 -6.20 2.52 -8.43
CA LEU A 255 -5.70 1.17 -8.72
C LEU A 255 -5.78 0.81 -10.21
N THR A 256 -6.72 1.38 -10.96
CA THR A 256 -6.88 1.11 -12.40
C THR A 256 -5.70 1.65 -13.21
N GLY A 257 -5.16 2.82 -12.85
CA GLY A 257 -3.96 3.36 -13.48
C GLY A 257 -2.78 2.38 -13.33
N TYR A 258 -2.53 1.95 -12.09
CA TYR A 258 -1.55 0.92 -11.80
C TYR A 258 -1.79 -0.38 -12.58
N TYR A 259 -3.03 -0.91 -12.57
CA TYR A 259 -3.40 -2.10 -13.34
C TYR A 259 -2.98 -2.02 -14.82
N ILE A 260 -3.30 -0.89 -15.47
CA ILE A 260 -2.95 -0.67 -16.87
C ILE A 260 -1.42 -0.70 -17.04
N ARG A 261 -0.68 -0.01 -16.16
CA ARG A 261 0.78 0.07 -16.22
C ARG A 261 1.43 -1.32 -16.14
N ALA A 262 1.09 -2.18 -15.17
CA ALA A 262 1.74 -3.49 -15.16
C ALA A 262 1.20 -4.46 -16.20
N LYS A 263 -0.06 -4.35 -16.64
CA LYS A 263 -0.52 -5.13 -17.81
C LYS A 263 0.33 -4.83 -19.03
N LEU A 264 0.56 -3.55 -19.31
CA LEU A 264 1.40 -3.10 -20.40
C LEU A 264 2.85 -3.60 -20.24
N TYR A 265 3.45 -3.39 -19.06
CA TYR A 265 4.79 -3.86 -18.74
C TYR A 265 4.95 -5.37 -18.98
N TRP A 266 4.12 -6.20 -18.35
CA TRP A 266 4.24 -7.67 -18.44
C TRP A 266 3.92 -8.20 -19.83
N SER A 267 2.97 -7.60 -20.55
CA SER A 267 2.70 -7.99 -21.94
C SER A 267 3.90 -7.75 -22.86
N LYS A 268 4.69 -6.70 -22.59
CA LYS A 268 5.94 -6.44 -23.31
C LYS A 268 7.03 -7.46 -22.94
N GLN A 269 7.17 -7.79 -21.65
CA GLN A 269 8.18 -8.76 -21.18
C GLN A 269 7.97 -10.17 -21.75
N GLN A 270 6.74 -10.54 -22.13
CA GLN A 270 6.46 -11.82 -22.76
C GLN A 270 7.02 -11.95 -24.19
N ASN A 271 7.46 -10.84 -24.81
CA ASN A 271 7.99 -10.81 -26.18
C ASN A 271 7.05 -11.43 -27.24
N ASP A 272 5.73 -11.42 -26.99
CA ASP A 272 4.69 -11.85 -27.93
C ASP A 272 3.89 -10.63 -28.43
N GLN A 273 4.03 -10.35 -29.72
CA GLN A 273 3.38 -9.21 -30.37
C GLN A 273 1.84 -9.30 -30.38
N ASN A 274 1.26 -10.50 -30.39
CA ASN A 274 -0.18 -10.66 -30.34
C ASN A 274 -0.71 -10.35 -28.94
N ILE A 275 -0.03 -10.83 -27.89
CA ILE A 275 -0.38 -10.52 -26.50
C ILE A 275 -0.26 -9.02 -26.23
N LEU A 276 0.81 -8.39 -26.70
CA LEU A 276 1.01 -6.94 -26.57
C LEU A 276 -0.11 -6.15 -27.26
N LYS A 277 -0.44 -6.48 -28.53
CA LYS A 277 -1.53 -5.81 -29.27
C LYS A 277 -2.88 -5.97 -28.59
N GLN A 278 -3.20 -7.17 -28.10
CA GLN A 278 -4.45 -7.42 -27.36
C GLN A 278 -4.49 -6.63 -26.05
N THR A 279 -3.37 -6.58 -25.34
CA THR A 279 -3.24 -5.82 -24.08
C THR A 279 -3.41 -4.33 -24.31
N ILE A 280 -2.76 -3.76 -25.33
CA ILE A 280 -2.93 -2.35 -25.72
C ILE A 280 -4.38 -2.04 -26.06
N LYS A 281 -5.06 -2.91 -26.82
CA LYS A 281 -6.48 -2.75 -27.16
C LYS A 281 -7.37 -2.75 -25.91
N HIS A 282 -7.12 -3.66 -24.97
CA HIS A 282 -7.83 -3.72 -23.69
C HIS A 282 -7.61 -2.45 -22.86
N CYS A 283 -6.36 -2.01 -22.71
CA CYS A 283 -6.03 -0.81 -21.95
C CYS A 283 -6.66 0.45 -22.56
N LYS A 284 -6.62 0.59 -23.89
CA LYS A 284 -7.30 1.70 -24.59
C LYS A 284 -8.80 1.71 -24.32
N LYS A 285 -9.46 0.55 -24.31
CA LYS A 285 -10.89 0.45 -23.99
C LYS A 285 -11.20 0.95 -22.56
N LEU A 286 -10.40 0.53 -21.57
CA LEU A 286 -10.55 1.00 -20.18
C LEU A 286 -10.33 2.52 -20.07
N LEU A 287 -9.29 3.04 -20.73
CA LEU A 287 -9.00 4.47 -20.75
C LEU A 287 -10.15 5.28 -21.36
N THR A 288 -10.74 4.82 -22.47
CA THR A 288 -11.92 5.47 -23.06
C THR A 288 -13.08 5.51 -22.08
N GLN A 289 -13.37 4.42 -21.37
CA GLN A 289 -14.45 4.39 -20.37
C GLN A 289 -14.19 5.37 -19.22
N LEU A 290 -12.95 5.52 -18.78
CA LEU A 290 -12.56 6.49 -17.75
C LEU A 290 -12.63 7.93 -18.27
N MET A 291 -12.30 8.17 -19.54
CA MET A 291 -12.49 9.48 -20.17
C MET A 291 -13.97 9.84 -20.27
N ASP A 292 -14.85 8.90 -20.61
CA ASP A 292 -16.30 9.13 -20.63
C ASP A 292 -16.81 9.49 -19.22
N LEU A 293 -16.33 8.79 -18.18
CA LEU A 293 -16.63 9.11 -16.79
C LEU A 293 -16.14 10.52 -16.41
N PHE A 294 -14.92 10.88 -16.82
CA PHE A 294 -14.35 12.20 -16.59
C PHE A 294 -15.19 13.31 -17.25
N TYR A 295 -15.60 13.11 -18.51
CA TYR A 295 -16.38 14.11 -19.25
C TYR A 295 -17.82 14.23 -18.78
N SER A 296 -18.43 13.13 -18.34
CA SER A 296 -19.78 13.14 -17.77
C SER A 296 -19.83 13.71 -16.35
N ASN A 297 -18.70 13.79 -15.66
CA ASN A 297 -18.60 14.42 -14.35
C ASN A 297 -18.57 15.96 -14.47
N ASP A 298 -19.39 16.63 -13.68
CA ASP A 298 -19.48 18.10 -13.64
C ASP A 298 -18.15 18.73 -13.20
N TRP A 299 -17.40 18.05 -12.34
CA TRP A 299 -16.11 18.51 -11.81
C TRP A 299 -14.94 18.27 -12.74
N LYS A 300 -15.17 17.62 -13.90
CA LYS A 300 -14.10 17.20 -14.83
C LYS A 300 -12.98 16.49 -14.07
N GLY A 301 -13.37 15.47 -13.33
CA GLY A 301 -12.51 14.67 -12.48
C GLY A 301 -12.93 13.21 -12.47
N LEU A 302 -12.05 12.36 -11.95
CA LEU A 302 -12.36 10.96 -11.68
C LEU A 302 -12.69 10.79 -10.20
N PRO A 303 -13.74 10.03 -9.86
CA PRO A 303 -14.07 9.80 -8.48
C PRO A 303 -12.98 9.00 -7.77
N GLU A 304 -12.98 9.06 -6.44
CA GLU A 304 -12.11 8.25 -5.60
C GLU A 304 -12.43 6.76 -5.76
N LEU A 305 -13.72 6.43 -5.71
CA LEU A 305 -14.22 5.06 -5.75
C LEU A 305 -15.63 4.98 -6.35
N THR A 306 -15.98 3.79 -6.80
CA THR A 306 -17.34 3.41 -7.19
C THR A 306 -17.84 2.28 -6.31
N ASN A 307 -19.15 2.14 -6.22
CA ASN A 307 -19.77 0.93 -5.70
C ASN A 307 -19.57 -0.23 -6.68
N ALA A 308 -20.00 -1.43 -6.26
CA ALA A 308 -19.90 -2.65 -7.06
C ALA A 308 -20.34 -2.43 -8.52
N ASP A 309 -19.53 -2.96 -9.45
CA ASP A 309 -19.75 -2.99 -10.89
C ASP A 309 -19.83 -1.58 -11.53
N GLY A 310 -19.08 -0.63 -10.96
CA GLY A 310 -19.02 0.76 -11.42
C GLY A 310 -20.27 1.59 -11.13
N ASN A 311 -21.11 1.16 -10.20
CA ASN A 311 -22.25 1.96 -9.74
C ASN A 311 -21.75 3.23 -9.03
N ILE A 312 -22.47 4.34 -9.21
CA ILE A 312 -22.14 5.61 -8.58
C ILE A 312 -22.14 5.44 -7.06
N CYS A 313 -21.10 5.97 -6.41
CA CYS A 313 -21.03 6.11 -4.97
C CYS A 313 -21.30 7.59 -4.62
N PRO A 314 -22.47 7.95 -4.06
CA PRO A 314 -22.80 9.34 -3.75
C PRO A 314 -21.86 9.99 -2.73
N ASP A 315 -21.22 9.16 -1.91
CA ASP A 315 -20.33 9.57 -0.83
C ASP A 315 -18.85 9.64 -1.25
N SER A 316 -18.53 9.28 -2.50
CA SER A 316 -17.18 9.34 -3.03
C SER A 316 -16.81 10.79 -3.37
N CYS A 317 -15.57 11.18 -3.08
CA CYS A 317 -15.00 12.39 -3.66
C CYS A 317 -15.10 12.31 -5.20
N THR A 318 -15.76 13.29 -5.82
CA THR A 318 -16.05 13.29 -7.26
C THR A 318 -14.82 13.56 -8.12
N ALA A 319 -13.78 14.20 -7.58
CA ALA A 319 -12.56 14.55 -8.30
C ALA A 319 -11.34 14.32 -7.39
N GLN A 320 -10.73 13.14 -7.51
CA GLN A 320 -9.69 12.69 -6.58
C GLN A 320 -8.32 12.65 -7.23
N ALA A 321 -7.33 13.29 -6.57
CA ALA A 321 -6.00 13.52 -7.13
C ALA A 321 -5.29 12.23 -7.57
N TRP A 322 -5.30 11.19 -6.73
CA TRP A 322 -4.64 9.92 -7.07
C TRP A 322 -5.28 9.18 -8.25
N SER A 323 -6.58 9.37 -8.49
CA SER A 323 -7.32 8.67 -9.54
C SER A 323 -6.94 9.26 -10.89
N ALA A 324 -6.79 10.59 -10.93
CA ALA A 324 -6.30 11.31 -12.10
C ALA A 324 -4.79 11.08 -12.33
N ALA A 325 -3.98 11.10 -11.25
CA ALA A 325 -2.53 10.97 -11.35
C ALA A 325 -2.10 9.61 -11.92
N THR A 326 -2.59 8.50 -11.34
CA THR A 326 -2.18 7.16 -11.81
C THR A 326 -2.70 6.86 -13.21
N LEU A 327 -3.84 7.45 -13.61
CA LEU A 327 -4.32 7.34 -14.97
C LEU A 327 -3.43 8.12 -15.96
N SER A 328 -2.95 9.30 -15.55
CA SER A 328 -2.02 10.09 -16.36
C SER A 328 -0.70 9.34 -16.57
N GLU A 329 -0.19 8.66 -15.54
CA GLU A 329 0.96 7.75 -15.68
C GLU A 329 0.68 6.58 -16.64
N ALA A 330 -0.52 6.00 -16.58
CA ALA A 330 -0.91 4.93 -17.51
C ALA A 330 -0.99 5.42 -18.97
N PHE A 331 -1.48 6.66 -19.19
CA PHE A 331 -1.44 7.31 -20.50
C PHE A 331 -0.02 7.55 -20.99
N TYR A 332 0.87 8.02 -20.11
CA TYR A 332 2.28 8.21 -20.41
C TYR A 332 2.92 6.90 -20.87
N ASP A 333 2.80 5.83 -20.07
CA ASP A 333 3.36 4.52 -20.43
C ASP A 333 2.78 4.02 -21.76
N LEU A 334 1.46 4.14 -21.97
CA LEU A 334 0.83 3.72 -23.22
C LEU A 334 1.30 4.52 -24.43
N TYR A 335 1.53 5.83 -24.29
CA TYR A 335 2.02 6.70 -25.36
C TYR A 335 3.44 6.33 -25.77
N TYR A 336 4.34 6.15 -24.79
CA TYR A 336 5.74 5.78 -25.05
C TYR A 336 5.96 4.30 -25.36
N LEU A 337 4.95 3.45 -25.12
CA LEU A 337 4.94 2.06 -25.61
C LEU A 337 4.56 1.94 -27.09
N GLN A 338 4.13 3.02 -27.74
CA GLN A 338 3.87 3.00 -29.18
C GLN A 338 5.20 2.85 -29.93
N ILE A 339 5.44 1.61 -30.37
CA ILE A 339 6.29 1.24 -31.51
C ILE A 339 5.76 1.92 -32.77
#